data_AF-A0A7Y9EHY9-F1
#
_entry.id   AF-A0A7Y9EHY9-F1
#
_cell.length_a   1.000
_cell.length_b   1.000
_cell.length_c   1.000
_cell.angle_alpha   90.00
_cell.angle_beta   90.00
_cell.angle_gamma   90.00
#
_symmetry.space_group_name_H-M   'P 1'
#
loop_
_entity.id
_entity.type
_entity.pdbx_description
1 polymer ?
#
loop_
_entity_poly.entity_id
_entity_poly.type
_entity_poly.pdbx_seq_one_letter_code
_entity_poly.pdbx_strand_id
1 'polypeptide(L)' 'MHEDEEWEGVVAGKSRNMPDGSNLYHYLKVTFTDGKTKKIRVDGSLWNAVSPGDEIVKRAGSDPAKK' A
#
# COMPACT_ATOMS: atom_id res chain seq x y z
N MET A 1 16.73 3.53 4.61
CA MET A 1 16.83 2.06 4.73
C MET A 1 15.91 1.63 5.87
N HIS A 2 14.61 1.56 5.60
CA HIS A 2 13.57 1.04 6.51
C HIS A 2 12.41 0.58 5.60
N GLU A 3 12.69 -0.32 4.65
CA GLU A 3 11.66 -0.87 3.75
C GLU A 3 11.22 -2.28 4.16
N ASP A 4 11.83 -2.82 5.23
CA ASP A 4 11.70 -4.19 5.72
C ASP A 4 10.87 -4.29 7.01
N GLU A 5 10.20 -3.21 7.42
CA GLU A 5 9.42 -3.21 8.66
C GLU A 5 8.04 -3.84 8.40
N GLU A 6 7.68 -4.79 9.27
CA GLU A 6 6.40 -5.51 9.21
C GLU A 6 5.27 -4.61 9.71
N TRP A 7 4.18 -4.53 8.96
CA TRP A 7 3.04 -3.70 9.31
C TRP A 7 1.73 -4.26 8.79
N GLU A 8 0.64 -3.86 9.45
CA GLU A 8 -0.74 -4.15 9.06
C GLU A 8 -1.54 -2.86 8.97
N GLY A 9 -2.51 -2.83 8.07
CA GLY A 9 -3.40 -1.68 7.95
C GLY A 9 -4.58 -1.93 7.02
N VAL A 10 -5.52 -0.99 7.05
CA VAL A 10 -6.73 -1.03 6.22
C VAL A 10 -6.57 -0.05 5.07
N VAL A 11 -6.94 -0.49 3.87
CA VAL A 11 -6.97 0.37 2.69
C VAL A 11 -8.04 1.43 2.90
N ALA A 12 -7.65 2.68 3.03
CA ALA A 12 -8.56 3.83 3.11
C ALA A 12 -8.89 4.40 1.73
N GLY A 13 -8.05 4.13 0.71
CA GLY A 13 -8.26 4.64 -0.63
C GLY A 13 -7.21 4.20 -1.62
N LYS A 14 -7.46 4.49 -2.89
CA LYS A 14 -6.57 4.18 -4.00
C LYS A 14 -6.27 5.43 -4.80
N SER A 15 -5.05 5.53 -5.31
CA SER A 15 -4.68 6.57 -6.26
C SER A 15 -3.61 6.05 -7.22
N ARG A 16 -3.55 6.65 -8.40
CA ARG A 16 -2.42 6.45 -9.33
C ARG A 16 -1.74 7.79 -9.51
N ASN A 17 -0.41 7.81 -9.56
CA ASN A 17 0.32 9.06 -9.76
C ASN A 17 1.60 8.84 -10.56
N MET A 18 2.01 9.88 -11.29
CA MET A 18 3.24 9.94 -12.07
C MET A 18 4.22 10.90 -11.41
N PRO A 19 4.88 10.52 -10.29
CA PRO A 19 5.81 11.41 -9.60
C PRO A 19 6.98 11.84 -10.50
N ASP A 20 7.35 11.00 -11.48
CA ASP A 20 8.47 11.23 -12.39
C ASP A 20 8.03 11.76 -13.77
N GLY A 21 6.72 12.03 -13.96
CA GLY A 21 6.16 12.50 -15.24
C GLY A 21 6.17 11.48 -16.39
N SER A 22 6.79 10.32 -16.18
CA SER A 22 7.04 9.32 -17.22
C SER A 22 6.35 7.97 -16.95
N ASN A 23 6.20 7.57 -15.68
CA ASN A 23 5.61 6.28 -15.30
C ASN A 23 4.44 6.44 -14.32
N LEU A 24 3.31 5.80 -14.62
CA LEU A 24 2.13 5.78 -13.76
C LEU A 24 2.27 4.66 -12.72
N TYR A 25 2.43 5.03 -11.46
CA TYR A 25 2.52 4.07 -10.36
C TYR A 25 1.20 3.94 -9.60
N HIS A 26 1.01 2.76 -9.03
CA HIS A 26 -0.14 2.44 -8.19
C HIS A 26 0.17 2.72 -6.72
N TYR A 27 -0.74 3.43 -6.06
CA TYR A 27 -0.62 3.76 -4.65
C TYR A 27 -1.89 3.42 -3.88
N LEU A 28 -1.69 2.89 -2.68
CA LEU A 28 -2.76 2.71 -1.70
C LEU A 28 -2.57 3.71 -0.56
N LYS A 29 -3.66 4.34 -0.14
CA LYS A 29 -3.73 5.08 1.11
C LYS A 29 -4.16 4.08 2.18
N VAL A 30 -3.31 3.86 3.18
CA VAL A 30 -3.48 2.79 4.18
C VAL A 30 -3.44 3.42 5.56
N THR A 31 -4.47 3.13 6.35
CA THR A 31 -4.54 3.49 7.76
C THR A 31 -4.01 2.33 8.59
N PHE A 32 -2.90 2.54 9.28
CA PHE A 32 -2.27 1.55 10.14
C PHE A 32 -3.02 1.44 11.47
N THR A 33 -2.72 0.39 12.23
CA THR A 33 -3.26 0.14 13.57
C THR A 33 -2.96 1.27 14.57
N ASP A 34 -1.86 2.00 14.37
CA ASP A 34 -1.49 3.23 15.10
C ASP A 34 -2.39 4.45 14.75
N GLY A 35 -3.36 4.29 13.85
CA GLY A 35 -4.27 5.36 13.41
C GLY A 35 -3.65 6.32 12.39
N LYS A 36 -2.34 6.24 12.15
CA LYS A 36 -1.66 6.99 11.08
C LYS A 36 -2.09 6.50 9.71
N THR A 37 -2.17 7.40 8.74
CA THR A 37 -2.40 7.04 7.35
C THR A 37 -1.17 7.36 6.50
N LYS A 38 -0.67 6.40 5.71
CA LYS A 38 0.39 6.64 4.72
C LYS A 38 -0.04 6.22 3.32
N LYS A 39 0.63 6.82 2.33
CA LYS A 39 0.51 6.43 0.93
C LYS A 39 1.68 5.50 0.60
N ILE A 40 1.38 4.26 0.24
CA ILE A 40 2.37 3.26 -0.11
C ILE A 40 2.29 2.94 -1.60
N ARG A 41 3.45 2.76 -2.25
CA ARG A 41 3.53 2.25 -3.61
C ARG A 41 3.33 0.74 -3.56
N VAL A 42 2.53 0.22 -4.47
CA VAL A 42 2.26 -1.21 -4.58
C VAL A 42 2.33 -1.64 -6.03
N ASP A 43 2.44 -2.94 -6.25
CA ASP A 43 2.35 -3.48 -7.60
C ASP A 43 0.90 -3.49 -8.12
N GLY A 44 0.76 -3.58 -9.44
CA GLY A 44 -0.54 -3.51 -10.12
C GLY A 44 -1.47 -4.66 -9.71
N SER A 45 -0.92 -5.85 -9.49
CA SER A 45 -1.69 -7.04 -9.08
C SER A 45 -2.40 -6.81 -7.73
N LEU A 46 -1.67 -6.34 -6.72
CA LEU A 46 -2.27 -6.02 -5.42
C LEU A 46 -3.27 -4.87 -5.51
N TRP A 47 -2.92 -3.82 -6.26
CA TRP A 47 -3.78 -2.65 -6.41
C TRP A 47 -5.15 -3.02 -6.99
N ASN A 48 -5.21 -3.98 -7.92
CA ASN A 48 -6.45 -4.49 -8.48
C ASN A 48 -7.21 -5.43 -7.53
N ALA A 49 -6.51 -6.18 -6.67
CA ALA A 49 -7.09 -7.18 -5.78
C ALA A 49 -7.74 -6.62 -4.50
N VAL A 50 -7.33 -5.43 -4.05
CA VAL A 50 -7.82 -4.79 -2.82
C VAL A 50 -8.91 -3.76 -3.11
N SER A 51 -9.64 -3.27 -2.11
CA SER A 51 -10.62 -2.18 -2.17
C SER A 51 -10.58 -1.39 -0.86
N PRO A 52 -11.06 -0.13 -0.81
CA PRO A 52 -11.20 0.57 0.46
C PRO A 52 -12.03 -0.25 1.46
N GLY A 53 -11.50 -0.44 2.67
CA GLY A 53 -12.04 -1.34 3.69
C GLY A 53 -11.33 -2.68 3.81
N ASP A 54 -10.55 -3.11 2.80
CA ASP A 54 -9.77 -4.35 2.88
C ASP A 54 -8.55 -4.20 3.80
N GLU A 55 -8.24 -5.27 4.55
CA GLU A 55 -7.02 -5.40 5.31
C GLU A 55 -5.85 -5.85 4.43
N ILE A 56 -4.70 -5.24 4.65
CA ILE A 56 -3.43 -5.58 4.01
C ILE A 56 -2.33 -5.73 5.06
N VAL A 57 -1.39 -6.62 4.77
CA VAL A 57 -0.22 -6.88 5.60
C VAL A 57 1.03 -6.83 4.75
N LYS A 58 2.09 -6.19 5.26
CA LYS A 58 3.44 -6.32 4.71
C LYS A 58 4.29 -7.04 5.73
N ARG A 59 4.85 -8.18 5.35
CA ARG A 59 5.83 -8.92 6.16
C ARG A 59 7.23 -8.37 5.93
N ALA A 60 8.10 -8.52 6.93
CA ALA A 60 9.49 -8.11 6.80
C ALA A 60 10.15 -8.80 5.59
N GLY A 61 10.83 -8.01 4.74
CA GLY A 61 11.49 -8.50 3.53
C GLY A 61 10.54 -9.02 2.42
N SER A 62 9.23 -8.80 2.53
CA SER A 62 8.24 -9.18 1.51
C SER A 62 7.41 -8.01 1.02
N ASP A 63 6.83 -8.14 -0.17
CA ASP A 63 5.85 -7.20 -0.69
C ASP A 63 4.55 -7.24 0.12
N PRO A 64 3.83 -6.10 0.23
CA PRO A 64 2.52 -6.08 0.85
C PRO A 64 1.55 -7.00 0.10
N ALA A 65 0.68 -7.68 0.84
CA ALA A 65 -0.34 -8.57 0.32
C ALA A 65 -1.69 -8.28 0.99
N LYS A 66 -2.78 -8.66 0.30
CA LYS A 66 -4.11 -8.69 0.91
C LYS A 66 -4.13 -9.79 1.98
N LYS A 67 -4.70 -9.48 3.15
CA LYS A 67 -4.85 -10.43 4.25
C LYS A 67 -5.92 -11.48 3.94
#